data_AF-A0A379LWL3-F1
#
_entry.id   AF-A0A379LWL3-F1
#
_cell.length_a   1.000
_cell.length_b   1.000
_cell.length_c   1.000
_cell.angle_alpha   90.00
_cell.angle_beta   90.00
_cell.angle_gamma   90.00
#
_symmetry.space_group_name_H-M   'P 1'
#
loop_
_entity.id
_entity.type
_entity.pdbx_description
1 polymer ?
#
loop_
_entity_poly.entity_id
_entity_poly.type
_entity_poly.pdbx_seq_one_letter_code
_entity_poly.pdbx_strand_id
1 'polypeptide(L)'
;MPARSSSPAGTRRWERLGLAGLVVALVTAGLLLAVDPADTDDADSRVRAELQVVLDDWSRAVRTGDDAFLTRLIDAASPALLASERERIAAIASVPLTDFGYELAPDSALPLPPEVVARFGADEVRAHRVHLRFAVDGIDDVPTRRPVTVLFVHRPHGWRIADDAPALAGAETATWRGPWDHGPLHVATAQTEGGRSLVIGHPDNASFVDDLADDLPSVVEAVDDLWGDTWPRRALVVVTSSREEFSHLVGPRHDGDDIAAVAVSDDVDHGHGIATGQRIVFNPAASERLDDTSRRTVLAHETVHVAARAGTVDGSPMWVLEGFADYVGHRATAEELDVRRIAPTLTRQVRSSGVPVSLPADGDFTGERSALAYETAWSIAAYTADEFGHDRLVALYRALAAGPATDEKLDDVLTELLGVDTTEFVEGWGRWLGGRLRDTH
;
A
#
# COMPACT_ATOMS: atom_id res chain seq x y z
N MET A 1 80.01 -3.65 50.90
CA MET A 1 79.33 -4.89 51.33
C MET A 1 77.86 -4.82 50.89
N PRO A 2 77.23 -5.94 50.50
CA PRO A 2 76.94 -6.33 49.09
C PRO A 2 75.41 -6.26 48.80
N ALA A 3 74.77 -6.68 47.71
CA ALA A 3 75.02 -7.51 46.52
C ALA A 3 73.86 -7.26 45.52
N ARG A 4 74.04 -7.52 44.20
CA ARG A 4 73.38 -8.63 43.48
C ARG A 4 73.55 -8.53 41.95
N SER A 5 73.81 -9.71 41.40
CA SER A 5 74.04 -10.14 40.03
C SER A 5 72.75 -10.50 39.28
N SER A 6 72.76 -10.46 37.94
CA SER A 6 72.20 -11.55 37.12
C SER A 6 72.85 -11.62 35.73
N SER A 7 73.17 -12.85 35.32
CA SER A 7 73.81 -13.28 34.06
C SER A 7 72.76 -13.86 33.08
N PRO A 8 73.09 -14.09 31.79
CA PRO A 8 72.13 -14.23 30.69
C PRO A 8 71.63 -15.67 30.48
N ALA A 9 70.45 -15.80 29.88
CA ALA A 9 69.83 -17.08 29.51
C ALA A 9 70.40 -17.64 28.20
N GLY A 10 70.81 -18.91 28.24
CA GLY A 10 71.19 -19.73 27.08
C GLY A 10 70.00 -20.48 26.48
N THR A 11 69.99 -20.55 25.16
CA THR A 11 68.98 -21.20 24.28
C THR A 11 69.05 -22.73 24.33
N ARG A 12 67.90 -23.41 24.45
CA ARG A 12 67.76 -24.88 24.47
C ARG A 12 67.14 -25.45 23.18
N ARG A 13 67.96 -26.20 22.45
CA ARG A 13 67.79 -27.37 21.53
C ARG A 13 66.41 -27.93 21.04
N TRP A 14 65.24 -27.33 21.26
CA TRP A 14 63.95 -27.89 20.80
C TRP A 14 63.34 -27.23 19.54
N GLU A 15 63.97 -26.19 18.98
CA GLU A 15 63.39 -25.39 17.89
C GLU A 15 63.51 -25.99 16.47
N ARG A 16 64.08 -27.19 16.29
CA ARG A 16 64.31 -27.75 14.93
C ARG A 16 63.30 -28.80 14.45
N LEU A 17 62.32 -29.20 15.28
CA LEU A 17 61.26 -30.13 14.85
C LEU A 17 59.89 -29.46 14.64
N GLY A 18 59.74 -28.17 14.97
CA GLY A 18 58.50 -27.41 14.74
C GLY A 18 58.37 -26.75 13.36
N LEU A 19 59.47 -26.58 12.61
CA LEU A 19 59.45 -25.81 11.37
C LEU A 19 59.09 -26.62 10.10
N ALA A 20 59.21 -27.95 10.11
CA ALA A 20 58.85 -28.76 8.94
C ALA A 20 57.35 -29.08 8.86
N GLY A 21 56.64 -29.13 10.00
CA GLY A 21 55.19 -29.36 10.04
C GLY A 21 54.34 -28.12 9.71
N LEU A 22 54.87 -26.92 9.98
CA LEU A 22 54.14 -25.66 9.75
C LEU A 22 54.09 -25.26 8.26
N VAL A 23 55.12 -25.60 7.48
CA VAL A 23 55.18 -25.25 6.05
C VAL A 23 54.25 -26.13 5.21
N VAL A 24 54.00 -27.39 5.60
CA VAL A 24 53.05 -28.25 4.87
C VAL A 24 51.61 -27.91 5.21
N ALA A 25 51.29 -27.49 6.45
CA ALA A 25 49.93 -27.07 6.82
C ALA A 25 49.52 -25.70 6.24
N LEU A 26 50.48 -24.80 6.00
CA LEU A 26 50.20 -23.51 5.37
C LEU A 26 50.00 -23.60 3.84
N VAL A 27 50.57 -24.63 3.18
CA VAL A 27 50.36 -24.84 1.74
C VAL A 27 49.05 -25.59 1.45
N THR A 28 48.55 -26.44 2.35
CA THR A 28 47.20 -27.04 2.22
C THR A 28 46.06 -26.14 2.70
N ALA A 29 46.29 -25.23 3.66
CA ALA A 29 45.30 -24.23 4.04
C ALA A 29 45.23 -23.06 3.04
N GLY A 30 46.35 -22.71 2.39
CA GLY A 30 46.41 -21.68 1.35
C GLY A 30 45.83 -22.09 -0.01
N LEU A 31 45.60 -23.39 -0.25
CA LEU A 31 45.02 -23.90 -1.49
C LEU A 31 43.49 -24.15 -1.41
N LEU A 32 42.85 -23.91 -0.26
CA LEU A 32 41.43 -24.21 -0.06
C LEU A 32 40.55 -23.03 0.39
N LEU A 33 41.09 -21.83 0.62
CA LEU A 33 40.28 -20.66 1.03
C LEU A 33 40.80 -19.31 0.51
N ALA A 34 41.31 -19.26 -0.72
CA ALA A 34 41.56 -17.99 -1.41
C ALA A 34 40.60 -17.87 -2.60
N VAL A 35 39.31 -17.73 -2.32
CA VAL A 35 38.45 -17.01 -3.25
C VAL A 35 38.63 -15.54 -2.88
N ASP A 36 39.19 -14.76 -3.80
CA ASP A 36 39.38 -13.34 -3.61
C ASP A 36 38.00 -12.69 -3.42
N PRO A 37 37.74 -11.87 -2.39
CA PRO A 37 36.45 -11.19 -2.24
C PRO A 37 36.07 -10.37 -3.49
N ALA A 38 37.06 -9.92 -4.26
CA ALA A 38 36.84 -9.28 -5.56
C ALA A 38 36.27 -10.25 -6.63
N ASP A 39 36.67 -11.52 -6.63
CA ASP A 39 36.16 -12.55 -7.55
C ASP A 39 34.73 -12.98 -7.18
N THR A 40 34.38 -13.00 -5.89
CA THR A 40 33.00 -13.29 -5.44
C THR A 40 32.04 -12.16 -5.76
N ASP A 41 32.46 -10.91 -5.58
CA ASP A 41 31.63 -9.74 -5.88
C ASP A 41 31.38 -9.63 -7.40
N ASP A 42 32.38 -9.94 -8.21
CA ASP A 42 32.26 -9.98 -9.68
C ASP A 42 31.40 -11.17 -10.16
N ALA A 43 31.50 -12.34 -9.52
CA ALA A 43 30.65 -13.48 -9.82
C ALA A 43 29.18 -13.25 -9.43
N ASP A 44 28.91 -12.68 -8.25
CA ASP A 44 27.54 -12.35 -7.84
C ASP A 44 26.95 -11.26 -8.74
N SER A 45 27.75 -10.25 -9.09
CA SER A 45 27.34 -9.21 -10.05
C SER A 45 26.97 -9.78 -11.41
N ARG A 46 27.72 -10.76 -11.92
CA ARG A 46 27.38 -11.47 -13.17
C ARG A 46 26.06 -12.23 -13.05
N VAL A 47 25.87 -13.03 -12.00
CA VAL A 47 24.62 -13.78 -11.79
C VAL A 47 23.42 -12.84 -11.69
N ARG A 48 23.55 -11.74 -10.95
CA ARG A 48 22.49 -10.72 -10.85
C ARG A 48 22.13 -10.11 -12.20
N ALA A 49 23.12 -9.85 -13.07
CA ALA A 49 22.86 -9.38 -14.42
C ALA A 49 22.13 -10.44 -15.28
N GLU A 50 22.49 -11.71 -15.16
CA GLU A 50 21.77 -12.80 -15.84
C GLU A 50 20.33 -12.96 -15.34
N LEU A 51 20.10 -12.85 -14.03
CA LEU A 51 18.75 -12.88 -13.45
C LEU A 51 17.91 -11.69 -13.93
N GLN A 52 18.49 -10.49 -14.06
CA GLN A 52 17.78 -9.35 -14.63
C GLN A 52 17.38 -9.60 -16.09
N VAL A 53 18.22 -10.25 -16.90
CA VAL A 53 17.85 -10.64 -18.27
C VAL A 53 16.64 -11.59 -18.28
N VAL A 54 16.61 -12.57 -17.36
CA VAL A 54 15.44 -13.47 -17.22
C VAL A 54 14.17 -12.70 -16.85
N LEU A 55 14.28 -11.71 -15.96
CA LEU A 55 13.17 -10.85 -15.55
C LEU A 55 12.66 -9.95 -16.69
N ASP A 56 13.56 -9.37 -17.48
CA ASP A 56 13.23 -8.56 -18.66
C ASP A 56 12.53 -9.42 -19.73
N ASP A 57 13.00 -10.66 -19.90
CA ASP A 57 12.41 -11.65 -20.80
C ASP A 57 11.02 -12.10 -20.33
N TRP A 58 10.84 -12.30 -19.02
CA TRP A 58 9.54 -12.61 -18.42
C TRP A 58 8.53 -11.48 -18.62
N SER A 59 8.92 -10.24 -18.32
CA SER A 59 8.13 -9.04 -18.61
C SER A 59 7.69 -8.98 -20.07
N ARG A 60 8.61 -9.24 -21.01
CA ARG A 60 8.29 -9.24 -22.44
C ARG A 60 7.31 -10.35 -22.81
N ALA A 61 7.50 -11.56 -22.30
CA ALA A 61 6.60 -12.68 -22.54
C ALA A 61 5.17 -12.35 -22.06
N VAL A 62 5.06 -11.78 -20.85
CA VAL A 62 3.76 -11.39 -20.29
C VAL A 62 3.09 -10.30 -21.13
N ARG A 63 3.82 -9.25 -21.49
CA ARG A 63 3.28 -8.12 -22.28
C ARG A 63 2.90 -8.49 -23.71
N THR A 64 3.61 -9.44 -24.33
CA THR A 64 3.40 -9.83 -25.73
C THR A 64 2.49 -11.04 -25.88
N GLY A 65 2.19 -11.75 -24.79
CA GLY A 65 1.45 -13.01 -24.82
C GLY A 65 2.21 -14.15 -25.50
N ASP A 66 3.55 -14.12 -25.52
CA ASP A 66 4.37 -15.16 -26.15
C ASP A 66 4.45 -16.40 -25.25
N ASP A 67 3.43 -17.27 -25.35
CA ASP A 67 3.33 -18.52 -24.59
C ASP A 67 4.52 -19.46 -24.83
N ALA A 68 5.03 -19.50 -26.07
CA ALA A 68 6.16 -20.37 -26.41
C ALA A 68 7.43 -19.89 -25.71
N PHE A 69 7.62 -18.58 -25.58
CA PHE A 69 8.73 -18.01 -24.83
C PHE A 69 8.55 -18.17 -23.32
N LEU A 70 7.34 -17.94 -22.81
CA LEU A 70 7.00 -18.17 -21.41
C LEU A 70 7.30 -19.63 -20.99
N THR A 71 6.91 -20.61 -21.80
CA THR A 71 7.20 -22.03 -21.57
C THR A 71 8.70 -22.33 -21.50
N ARG A 72 9.55 -21.54 -22.18
CA ARG A 72 11.01 -21.68 -22.09
C ARG A 72 11.60 -21.02 -20.84
N LEU A 73 10.95 -19.99 -20.31
CA LEU A 73 11.42 -19.22 -19.13
C LEU A 73 11.04 -19.89 -17.81
N ILE A 74 9.85 -20.51 -17.74
CA ILE A 74 9.39 -21.23 -16.55
C ILE A 74 10.03 -22.61 -16.48
N ASP A 75 10.50 -23.00 -15.28
CA ASP A 75 11.09 -24.31 -15.06
C ASP A 75 10.06 -25.44 -15.27
N ALA A 76 10.50 -26.54 -15.90
CA ALA A 76 9.62 -27.67 -16.19
C ALA A 76 9.07 -28.36 -14.93
N ALA A 77 9.72 -28.18 -13.76
CA ALA A 77 9.22 -28.66 -12.48
C ALA A 77 8.13 -27.75 -11.86
N SER A 78 7.77 -26.66 -12.53
CA SER A 78 6.80 -25.65 -12.06
C SER A 78 5.60 -25.46 -13.00
N PRO A 79 4.86 -26.55 -13.36
CA PRO A 79 3.74 -26.45 -14.30
C PRO A 79 2.58 -25.58 -13.79
N ALA A 80 2.39 -25.46 -12.47
CA ALA A 80 1.38 -24.59 -11.88
C ALA A 80 1.67 -23.11 -12.12
N LEU A 81 2.94 -22.69 -12.01
CA LEU A 81 3.36 -21.32 -12.33
C LEU A 81 3.13 -21.02 -13.81
N LEU A 82 3.45 -21.94 -14.71
CA LEU A 82 3.18 -21.74 -16.14
C LEU A 82 1.68 -21.56 -16.42
N ALA A 83 0.80 -22.27 -15.71
CA ALA A 83 -0.64 -22.11 -15.83
C ALA A 83 -1.11 -20.74 -15.30
N SER A 84 -0.65 -20.33 -14.12
CA SER A 84 -1.02 -19.02 -13.56
C SER A 84 -0.52 -17.85 -14.42
N GLU A 85 0.66 -17.97 -15.02
CA GLU A 85 1.19 -16.94 -15.93
C GLU A 85 0.36 -16.79 -17.21
N ARG A 86 -0.21 -17.89 -17.73
CA ARG A 86 -1.13 -17.82 -18.87
C ARG A 86 -2.42 -17.10 -18.54
N GLU A 87 -2.95 -17.34 -17.35
CA GLU A 87 -4.12 -16.63 -16.83
C GLU A 87 -3.81 -15.14 -16.62
N ARG A 88 -2.65 -14.84 -16.03
CA ARG A 88 -2.14 -13.48 -15.84
C ARG A 88 -2.02 -12.70 -17.15
N ILE A 89 -1.48 -13.33 -18.20
CA ILE A 89 -1.38 -12.74 -19.55
C ILE A 89 -2.76 -12.34 -20.08
N ALA A 90 -3.74 -13.24 -19.96
CA ALA A 90 -5.10 -12.98 -20.43
C ALA A 90 -5.75 -11.82 -19.66
N ALA A 91 -5.54 -11.75 -18.34
CA ALA A 91 -6.03 -10.67 -17.50
C ALA A 91 -5.35 -9.33 -17.83
N ILE A 92 -4.01 -9.30 -17.90
CA ILE A 92 -3.22 -8.10 -18.21
C ILE A 92 -3.60 -7.50 -19.57
N ALA A 93 -3.93 -8.34 -20.56
CA ALA A 93 -4.34 -7.86 -21.89
C ALA A 93 -5.59 -6.97 -21.88
N SER A 94 -6.41 -7.03 -20.81
CA SER A 94 -7.58 -6.16 -20.64
C SER A 94 -7.27 -4.80 -19.99
N VAL A 95 -6.11 -4.66 -19.36
CA VAL A 95 -5.71 -3.46 -18.62
C VAL A 95 -4.83 -2.59 -19.51
N PRO A 96 -5.14 -1.30 -19.71
CA PRO A 96 -4.31 -0.42 -20.52
C PRO A 96 -3.04 -0.05 -19.74
N LEU A 97 -1.97 -0.81 -19.92
CA LEU A 97 -0.67 -0.55 -19.29
C LEU A 97 0.29 0.15 -20.27
N THR A 98 0.91 1.24 -19.82
CA THR A 98 2.06 1.84 -20.54
C THR A 98 3.37 1.15 -20.17
N ASP A 99 3.40 0.50 -19.02
CA ASP A 99 4.58 -0.14 -18.47
C ASP A 99 4.24 -1.37 -17.64
N PHE A 100 5.09 -2.40 -17.74
CA PHE A 100 5.01 -3.63 -16.97
C PHE A 100 6.39 -4.31 -17.04
N GLY A 101 7.05 -4.50 -15.90
CA GLY A 101 8.44 -4.94 -15.83
C GLY A 101 8.82 -5.48 -14.47
N TYR A 102 9.96 -6.16 -14.40
CA TYR A 102 10.49 -6.68 -13.14
C TYR A 102 11.92 -6.18 -12.95
N GLU A 103 12.22 -5.61 -11.79
CA GLU A 103 13.53 -5.06 -11.44
C GLU A 103 14.11 -5.82 -10.25
N LEU A 104 15.27 -6.44 -10.41
CA LEU A 104 15.95 -7.12 -9.31
C LEU A 104 16.28 -6.11 -8.20
N ALA A 105 15.85 -6.39 -6.97
CA ALA A 105 16.16 -5.51 -5.84
C ALA A 105 17.68 -5.54 -5.55
N PRO A 106 18.27 -4.44 -5.04
CA PRO A 106 19.71 -4.37 -4.75
C PRO A 106 20.15 -5.36 -3.65
N ASP A 107 19.21 -5.86 -2.85
CA ASP A 107 19.45 -6.83 -1.79
C ASP A 107 20.12 -8.13 -2.29
N SER A 108 20.91 -8.74 -1.41
CA SER A 108 21.47 -10.09 -1.62
C SER A 108 20.38 -11.16 -1.73
N ALA A 109 20.76 -12.33 -2.24
CA ALA A 109 19.88 -13.49 -2.29
C ALA A 109 19.33 -13.83 -0.89
N LEU A 110 18.05 -14.21 -0.85
CA LEU A 110 17.38 -14.67 0.36
C LEU A 110 17.91 -16.05 0.75
N PRO A 111 18.06 -16.34 2.06
CA PRO A 111 18.43 -17.67 2.52
C PRO A 111 17.35 -18.68 2.13
N LEU A 112 17.78 -19.84 1.63
CA LEU A 112 16.90 -20.91 1.20
C LEU A 112 17.02 -22.12 2.13
N PRO A 113 15.89 -22.68 2.60
CA PRO A 113 15.89 -23.95 3.30
C PRO A 113 16.41 -25.10 2.41
N PRO A 114 17.20 -26.05 2.95
CA PRO A 114 17.76 -27.16 2.16
C PRO A 114 16.70 -27.98 1.40
N GLU A 115 15.50 -28.13 1.96
CA GLU A 115 14.37 -28.81 1.33
C GLU A 115 13.87 -28.10 0.07
N VAL A 116 13.90 -26.76 0.03
CA VAL A 116 13.55 -25.97 -1.15
C VAL A 116 14.58 -26.20 -2.24
N VAL A 117 15.87 -26.18 -1.90
CA VAL A 117 16.97 -26.43 -2.86
C VAL A 117 16.87 -27.85 -3.41
N ALA A 118 16.69 -28.85 -2.54
CA ALA A 118 16.62 -30.26 -2.92
C ALA A 118 15.43 -30.59 -3.84
N ARG A 119 14.30 -29.88 -3.70
CA ARG A 119 13.09 -30.08 -4.53
C ARG A 119 13.36 -29.95 -6.02
N PHE A 120 14.24 -29.04 -6.44
CA PHE A 120 14.43 -28.73 -7.86
C PHE A 120 15.55 -29.53 -8.53
N GLY A 121 16.44 -30.18 -7.76
CA GLY A 121 17.58 -30.93 -8.29
C GLY A 121 18.39 -30.13 -9.32
N ALA A 122 18.53 -28.82 -9.10
CA ALA A 122 19.19 -27.89 -10.00
C ALA A 122 20.66 -27.70 -9.62
N ASP A 123 21.45 -27.16 -10.55
CA ASP A 123 22.87 -26.84 -10.30
C ASP A 123 22.98 -25.75 -9.23
N GLU A 124 22.06 -24.79 -9.26
CA GLU A 124 21.97 -23.69 -8.32
C GLU A 124 20.51 -23.24 -8.16
N VAL A 125 20.14 -22.78 -6.96
CA VAL A 125 18.82 -22.23 -6.65
C VAL A 125 19.02 -20.93 -5.89
N ARG A 126 18.34 -19.86 -6.31
CA ARG A 126 18.41 -18.54 -5.67
C ARG A 126 17.02 -17.94 -5.54
N ALA A 127 16.73 -17.33 -4.39
CA ALA A 127 15.56 -16.46 -4.25
C ALA A 127 16.01 -15.01 -4.10
N HIS A 128 15.31 -14.11 -4.78
CA HIS A 128 15.57 -12.68 -4.68
C HIS A 128 14.26 -11.91 -4.49
N ARG A 129 14.36 -10.78 -3.79
CA ARG A 129 13.36 -9.73 -3.89
C ARG A 129 13.46 -9.07 -5.26
N VAL A 130 12.31 -8.81 -5.84
CA VAL A 130 12.14 -8.18 -7.15
C VAL A 130 11.06 -7.13 -6.99
N HIS A 131 11.16 -6.01 -7.70
CA HIS A 131 10.11 -5.03 -7.80
C HIS A 131 9.34 -5.26 -9.10
N LEU A 132 8.06 -5.60 -8.99
CA LEU A 132 7.13 -5.50 -10.11
C LEU A 132 6.87 -4.02 -10.35
N ARG A 133 7.33 -3.51 -11.50
CA ARG A 133 7.12 -2.15 -11.97
C ARG A 133 5.99 -2.12 -12.98
N PHE A 134 5.02 -1.22 -12.82
CA PHE A 134 3.93 -1.06 -13.78
C PHE A 134 3.35 0.34 -13.77
N ALA A 135 2.66 0.71 -14.85
CA ALA A 135 1.92 1.96 -14.97
C ALA A 135 0.66 1.75 -15.80
N VAL A 136 -0.47 2.20 -15.27
CA VAL A 136 -1.76 2.21 -15.96
C VAL A 136 -1.87 3.51 -16.77
N ASP A 137 -2.10 3.36 -18.06
CA ASP A 137 -2.22 4.46 -19.02
C ASP A 137 -3.33 5.45 -18.60
N GLY A 138 -3.01 6.74 -18.64
CA GLY A 138 -3.93 7.81 -18.24
C GLY A 138 -4.20 7.91 -16.74
N ILE A 139 -3.70 6.99 -15.92
CA ILE A 139 -3.83 7.03 -14.45
C ILE A 139 -2.48 7.40 -13.84
N ASP A 140 -1.48 6.56 -14.04
CA ASP A 140 -0.17 6.69 -13.42
C ASP A 140 0.76 7.57 -14.28
N ASP A 141 1.15 8.73 -13.74
CA ASP A 141 2.09 9.63 -14.41
C ASP A 141 3.52 9.07 -14.44
N VAL A 142 3.86 8.22 -13.46
CA VAL A 142 5.12 7.48 -13.36
C VAL A 142 4.85 6.04 -12.95
N PRO A 143 5.67 5.07 -13.38
CA PRO A 143 5.53 3.70 -12.92
C PRO A 143 5.69 3.54 -11.42
N THR A 144 4.80 2.76 -10.83
CA THR A 144 4.88 2.32 -9.45
C THR A 144 5.69 1.03 -9.31
N ARG A 145 6.05 0.65 -8.08
CA ARG A 145 6.79 -0.57 -7.73
C ARG A 145 6.11 -1.31 -6.59
N ARG A 146 5.91 -2.62 -6.75
CA ARG A 146 5.43 -3.51 -5.66
C ARG A 146 6.43 -4.65 -5.43
N PRO A 147 6.72 -5.01 -4.17
CA PRO A 147 7.66 -6.08 -3.87
C PRO A 147 7.06 -7.45 -4.21
N VAL A 148 7.81 -8.25 -4.95
CA VAL A 148 7.55 -9.67 -5.19
C VAL A 148 8.79 -10.49 -4.87
N THR A 149 8.62 -11.77 -4.55
CA THR A 149 9.75 -12.68 -4.32
C THR A 149 9.80 -13.70 -5.44
N VAL A 150 10.95 -13.84 -6.10
CA VAL A 150 11.11 -14.77 -7.23
C VAL A 150 12.17 -15.80 -6.91
N LEU A 151 11.86 -17.07 -7.15
CA LEU A 151 12.77 -18.21 -7.05
C LEU A 151 13.27 -18.58 -8.45
N PHE A 152 14.58 -18.61 -8.60
CA PHE A 152 15.27 -18.99 -9.82
C PHE A 152 16.02 -20.29 -9.65
N VAL A 153 16.08 -21.07 -10.72
CA VAL A 153 16.86 -22.31 -10.80
C VAL A 153 17.79 -22.26 -12.00
N HIS A 154 19.05 -22.65 -11.82
CA HIS A 154 20.01 -22.76 -12.89
C HIS A 154 19.96 -24.15 -13.52
N ARG A 155 19.77 -24.20 -14.85
CA ARG A 155 19.79 -25.42 -15.67
C ARG A 155 20.96 -25.34 -16.66
N PRO A 156 21.32 -26.44 -17.36
CA PRO A 156 22.40 -26.41 -18.36
C PRO A 156 22.26 -25.36 -19.48
N HIS A 157 21.04 -24.83 -19.68
CA HIS A 157 20.72 -23.81 -20.67
C HIS A 157 20.37 -22.44 -20.05
N GLY A 158 20.87 -22.18 -18.84
CA GLY A 158 20.74 -20.92 -18.10
C GLY A 158 19.64 -20.93 -17.04
N TRP A 159 19.44 -19.75 -16.45
CA TRP A 159 18.46 -19.50 -15.40
C TRP A 159 17.01 -19.61 -15.89
N ARG A 160 16.14 -20.11 -15.01
CA ARG A 160 14.69 -20.27 -15.20
C ARG A 160 13.95 -19.81 -13.95
N ILE A 161 12.70 -19.41 -14.11
CA ILE A 161 11.82 -19.05 -12.99
C ILE A 161 11.13 -20.31 -12.49
N ALA A 162 11.28 -20.59 -11.20
CA ALA A 162 10.73 -21.77 -10.55
C ALA A 162 9.51 -21.45 -9.68
N ASP A 163 9.44 -20.26 -9.08
CA ASP A 163 8.33 -19.83 -8.23
C ASP A 163 8.31 -18.29 -8.20
N ASP A 164 7.12 -17.70 -8.08
CA ASP A 164 6.92 -16.26 -7.96
C ASP A 164 6.24 -15.84 -6.64
N ALA A 165 6.01 -16.80 -5.74
CA ALA A 165 5.60 -16.62 -4.35
C ALA A 165 6.15 -17.74 -3.44
N PRO A 166 7.48 -17.95 -3.40
CA PRO A 166 8.04 -19.03 -2.61
C PRO A 166 7.78 -18.81 -1.12
N ALA A 167 7.17 -19.79 -0.45
CA ALA A 167 7.01 -19.80 1.00
C ALA A 167 8.36 -20.11 1.68
N LEU A 168 9.12 -19.06 2.04
CA LEU A 168 10.42 -19.19 2.70
C LEU A 168 10.28 -18.92 4.20
N ALA A 169 10.46 -19.96 5.02
CA ALA A 169 10.36 -19.85 6.47
C ALA A 169 11.38 -18.85 7.04
N GLY A 170 10.92 -17.93 7.90
CA GLY A 170 11.77 -16.96 8.60
C GLY A 170 12.21 -15.75 7.77
N ALA A 171 11.80 -15.66 6.50
CA ALA A 171 11.91 -14.45 5.69
C ALA A 171 10.52 -13.82 5.55
N GLU A 172 10.41 -12.50 5.79
CA GLU A 172 9.25 -11.73 5.33
C GLU A 172 9.29 -11.72 3.79
N THR A 173 8.68 -12.73 3.18
CA THR A 173 8.51 -12.84 1.73
C THR A 173 7.29 -12.00 1.37
N ALA A 174 7.52 -10.70 1.16
CA ALA A 174 6.49 -9.86 0.56
C ALA A 174 6.33 -10.30 -0.89
N THR A 175 5.22 -10.97 -1.19
CA THR A 175 4.79 -11.20 -2.56
C THR A 175 3.46 -10.53 -2.77
N TRP A 176 3.53 -9.30 -3.26
CA TRP A 176 2.35 -8.57 -3.67
C TRP A 176 1.70 -9.24 -4.89
N ARG A 177 0.37 -9.18 -4.94
CA ARG A 177 -0.47 -9.64 -6.04
C ARG A 177 -1.36 -8.50 -6.52
N GLY A 178 -1.42 -8.32 -7.83
CA GLY A 178 -2.32 -7.35 -8.47
C GLY A 178 -3.66 -7.97 -8.86
N PRO A 179 -4.64 -7.17 -9.32
CA PRO A 179 -5.95 -7.69 -9.71
C PRO A 179 -5.86 -8.81 -10.77
N TRP A 180 -4.90 -8.69 -11.69
CA TRP A 180 -4.64 -9.69 -12.74
C TRP A 180 -4.12 -11.05 -12.24
N ASP A 181 -3.76 -11.16 -10.96
CA ASP A 181 -3.35 -12.42 -10.32
C ASP A 181 -4.53 -13.18 -9.72
N HIS A 182 -5.73 -12.57 -9.72
CA HIS A 182 -6.95 -13.11 -9.11
C HIS A 182 -8.00 -13.57 -10.14
N GLY A 183 -7.60 -13.68 -11.41
CA GLY A 183 -8.41 -14.24 -12.49
C GLY A 183 -8.78 -13.24 -13.57
N PRO A 184 -9.77 -13.57 -14.43
CA PRO A 184 -10.21 -12.69 -15.51
C PRO A 184 -10.73 -11.35 -14.98
N LEU A 185 -10.49 -10.29 -15.75
CA LEU A 185 -10.88 -8.93 -15.37
C LEU A 185 -12.02 -8.41 -16.25
N HIS A 186 -12.88 -7.59 -15.64
CA HIS A 186 -13.82 -6.70 -16.28
C HIS A 186 -13.34 -5.26 -16.04
N VAL A 187 -13.29 -4.45 -17.09
CA VAL A 187 -12.69 -3.11 -17.04
C VAL A 187 -13.66 -2.10 -17.64
N ALA A 188 -14.01 -1.08 -16.86
CA ALA A 188 -14.84 0.04 -17.28
C ALA A 188 -14.05 1.35 -17.18
N THR A 189 -14.38 2.32 -18.01
CA THR A 189 -13.69 3.62 -18.07
C THR A 189 -14.68 4.76 -17.94
N ALA A 190 -14.28 5.82 -17.23
CA ALA A 190 -15.04 7.05 -17.12
C ALA A 190 -14.19 8.24 -17.57
N GLN A 191 -14.82 9.28 -18.12
CA GLN A 191 -14.14 10.56 -18.36
C GLN A 191 -14.44 11.50 -17.21
N THR A 192 -13.39 11.97 -16.55
CA THR A 192 -13.45 12.93 -15.44
C THR A 192 -12.64 14.18 -15.80
N GLU A 193 -12.70 15.23 -14.99
CA GLU A 193 -11.99 16.50 -15.24
C GLU A 193 -10.47 16.31 -15.40
N GLY A 194 -9.89 15.29 -14.75
CA GLY A 194 -8.49 14.91 -14.88
C GLY A 194 -8.14 14.02 -16.06
N GLY A 195 -9.13 13.65 -16.89
CA GLY A 195 -8.98 12.71 -18.01
C GLY A 195 -9.64 11.36 -17.73
N ARG A 196 -9.05 10.26 -18.22
CA ARG A 196 -9.64 8.93 -18.09
C ARG A 196 -9.46 8.41 -16.66
N SER A 197 -10.56 8.09 -16.00
CA SER A 197 -10.60 7.22 -14.82
C SER A 197 -10.91 5.77 -15.23
N LEU A 198 -10.51 4.82 -14.39
CA LEU A 198 -10.58 3.39 -14.69
C LEU A 198 -11.16 2.62 -13.49
N VAL A 199 -12.08 1.69 -13.75
CA VAL A 199 -12.58 0.74 -12.75
C VAL A 199 -12.22 -0.66 -13.23
N ILE A 200 -11.52 -1.41 -12.39
CA ILE A 200 -11.13 -2.80 -12.64
C ILE A 200 -11.87 -3.67 -11.64
N GLY A 201 -12.47 -4.75 -12.08
CA GLY A 201 -12.97 -5.79 -11.20
C GLY A 201 -13.00 -7.13 -11.91
N HIS A 202 -13.85 -8.04 -11.42
CA HIS A 202 -14.02 -9.37 -12.00
C HIS A 202 -15.40 -9.51 -12.65
N PRO A 203 -15.59 -10.44 -13.60
CA PRO A 203 -16.87 -10.66 -14.28
C PRO A 203 -18.08 -10.82 -13.36
N ASP A 204 -17.90 -11.43 -12.20
CA ASP A 204 -18.97 -11.65 -11.22
C ASP A 204 -19.50 -10.34 -10.60
N ASN A 205 -18.73 -9.25 -10.67
CA ASN A 205 -19.07 -7.91 -10.18
C ASN A 205 -19.22 -6.88 -11.32
N ALA A 206 -19.42 -7.32 -12.57
CA ALA A 206 -19.40 -6.43 -13.74
C ALA A 206 -20.38 -5.25 -13.64
N SER A 207 -21.61 -5.47 -13.16
CA SER A 207 -22.59 -4.39 -12.99
C SER A 207 -22.14 -3.34 -11.98
N PHE A 208 -21.56 -3.77 -10.85
CA PHE A 208 -21.06 -2.84 -9.83
C PHE A 208 -19.84 -2.05 -10.33
N VAL A 209 -18.99 -2.67 -11.15
CA VAL A 209 -17.87 -2.00 -11.84
C VAL A 209 -18.38 -0.92 -12.80
N ASP A 210 -19.40 -1.25 -13.60
CA ASP A 210 -20.00 -0.30 -14.55
C ASP A 210 -20.69 0.86 -13.81
N ASP A 211 -21.43 0.57 -12.73
CA ASP A 211 -22.09 1.60 -11.90
C ASP A 211 -21.07 2.56 -11.25
N LEU A 212 -19.94 2.03 -10.74
CA LEU A 212 -18.86 2.87 -10.21
C LEU A 212 -18.25 3.76 -11.30
N ALA A 213 -18.09 3.24 -12.52
CA ALA A 213 -17.59 4.02 -13.64
C ALA A 213 -18.56 5.16 -14.00
N ASP A 214 -19.86 4.90 -13.99
CA ASP A 214 -20.89 5.92 -14.24
C ASP A 214 -20.96 6.98 -13.13
N ASP A 215 -20.67 6.61 -11.88
CA ASP A 215 -20.70 7.53 -10.74
C ASP A 215 -19.46 8.46 -10.67
N LEU A 216 -18.29 8.00 -11.15
CA LEU A 216 -17.01 8.70 -11.04
C LEU A 216 -17.01 10.16 -11.49
N PRO A 217 -17.58 10.56 -12.65
CA PRO A 217 -17.58 11.96 -13.09
C PRO A 217 -18.23 12.90 -12.08
N SER A 218 -19.41 12.53 -11.57
CA SER A 218 -20.15 13.34 -10.58
C SER A 218 -19.45 13.37 -9.22
N VAL A 219 -18.80 12.26 -8.83
CA VAL A 219 -18.02 12.19 -7.60
C VAL A 219 -16.79 13.09 -7.68
N VAL A 220 -16.05 13.06 -8.79
CA VAL A 220 -14.89 13.93 -8.99
C VAL A 220 -15.30 15.40 -8.94
N GLU A 221 -16.41 15.77 -9.60
CA GLU A 221 -16.96 17.13 -9.53
C GLU A 221 -17.29 17.56 -8.10
N ALA A 222 -17.98 16.70 -7.33
CA ALA A 222 -18.32 16.99 -5.94
C ALA A 222 -17.10 17.15 -5.01
N VAL A 223 -16.02 16.40 -5.27
CA VAL A 223 -14.75 16.54 -4.53
C VAL A 223 -14.03 17.82 -4.96
N ASP A 224 -13.99 18.12 -6.26
CA ASP A 224 -13.35 19.34 -6.82
C ASP A 224 -14.00 20.62 -6.28
N ASP A 225 -15.34 20.63 -6.19
CA ASP A 225 -16.13 21.75 -5.66
C ASP A 225 -15.73 22.19 -4.24
N LEU A 226 -15.19 21.28 -3.43
CA LEU A 226 -14.74 21.57 -2.07
C LEU A 226 -13.21 21.63 -1.96
N TRP A 227 -12.52 20.63 -2.49
CA TRP A 227 -11.07 20.49 -2.33
C TRP A 227 -10.26 21.40 -3.26
N GLY A 228 -10.82 21.71 -4.44
CA GLY A 228 -10.14 22.40 -5.53
C GLY A 228 -9.32 21.45 -6.43
N ASP A 229 -8.59 22.04 -7.38
CA ASP A 229 -8.04 21.36 -8.56
C ASP A 229 -6.60 20.84 -8.42
N THR A 230 -6.02 20.89 -7.21
CA THR A 230 -4.61 20.59 -6.95
C THR A 230 -4.30 19.09 -6.83
N TRP A 231 -5.15 18.23 -7.39
CA TRP A 231 -5.02 16.78 -7.35
C TRP A 231 -5.33 16.19 -8.73
N PRO A 232 -5.09 14.89 -8.98
CA PRO A 232 -5.19 14.32 -10.33
C PRO A 232 -6.57 14.42 -11.00
N ARG A 233 -7.66 14.62 -10.24
CA ARG A 233 -9.07 14.66 -10.71
C ARG A 233 -9.47 13.46 -11.56
N ARG A 234 -8.87 12.31 -11.25
CA ARG A 234 -9.11 11.00 -11.85
C ARG A 234 -8.74 9.92 -10.83
N ALA A 235 -9.33 8.74 -10.96
CA ALA A 235 -9.10 7.64 -10.04
C ALA A 235 -8.97 6.30 -10.79
N LEU A 236 -8.22 5.39 -10.16
CA LEU A 236 -8.29 3.97 -10.47
C LEU A 236 -8.95 3.24 -9.30
N VAL A 237 -10.12 2.68 -9.57
CA VAL A 237 -10.92 1.92 -8.62
C VAL A 237 -10.75 0.42 -8.90
N VAL A 238 -10.58 -0.39 -7.87
CA VAL A 238 -10.48 -1.85 -7.94
C VAL A 238 -11.61 -2.47 -7.13
N VAL A 239 -12.41 -3.34 -7.73
CA VAL A 239 -13.46 -4.13 -7.08
C VAL A 239 -12.97 -5.56 -6.95
N THR A 240 -12.64 -5.94 -5.73
CA THR A 240 -12.09 -7.27 -5.45
C THR A 240 -13.16 -8.34 -5.45
N SER A 241 -12.78 -9.58 -5.75
CA SER A 241 -13.63 -10.76 -5.79
C SER A 241 -13.57 -11.61 -4.51
N SER A 242 -12.54 -11.38 -3.68
CA SER A 242 -12.29 -12.18 -2.48
C SER A 242 -11.61 -11.36 -1.38
N ARG A 243 -11.74 -11.84 -0.14
CA ARG A 243 -11.03 -11.24 1.00
C ARG A 243 -9.51 -11.34 0.84
N GLU A 244 -9.02 -12.43 0.26
CA GLU A 244 -7.59 -12.61 -0.02
C GLU A 244 -7.06 -11.55 -0.98
N GLU A 245 -7.77 -11.31 -2.08
CA GLU A 245 -7.43 -10.22 -3.01
C GLU A 245 -7.46 -8.85 -2.32
N PHE A 246 -8.51 -8.57 -1.56
CA PHE A 246 -8.61 -7.33 -0.79
C PHE A 246 -7.39 -7.14 0.11
N SER A 247 -7.04 -8.14 0.93
CA SER A 247 -5.86 -8.11 1.80
C SER A 247 -4.54 -7.95 1.02
N HIS A 248 -4.40 -8.52 -0.19
CA HIS A 248 -3.21 -8.33 -1.03
C HIS A 248 -3.07 -6.89 -1.53
N LEU A 249 -4.17 -6.20 -1.81
CA LEU A 249 -4.15 -4.84 -2.35
C LEU A 249 -4.01 -3.78 -1.26
N VAL A 250 -4.72 -3.92 -0.14
CA VAL A 250 -4.75 -2.91 0.96
C VAL A 250 -3.83 -3.22 2.14
N GLY A 251 -3.34 -4.46 2.22
CA GLY A 251 -2.52 -4.95 3.31
C GLY A 251 -3.31 -5.42 4.54
N PRO A 252 -2.71 -6.25 5.41
CA PRO A 252 -3.40 -6.96 6.50
C PRO A 252 -3.87 -6.07 7.66
N ARG A 253 -3.57 -4.77 7.63
CA ARG A 253 -4.01 -3.82 8.68
C ARG A 253 -5.36 -3.18 8.37
N HIS A 254 -5.85 -3.34 7.13
CA HIS A 254 -7.05 -2.67 6.62
C HIS A 254 -8.06 -3.66 6.00
N ASP A 255 -8.04 -4.94 6.40
CA ASP A 255 -8.82 -6.03 5.79
C ASP A 255 -10.05 -6.50 6.59
N GLY A 256 -10.61 -5.59 7.41
CA GLY A 256 -11.82 -5.84 8.18
C GLY A 256 -13.07 -5.96 7.31
N ASP A 257 -13.98 -6.86 7.68
CA ASP A 257 -15.21 -7.14 6.91
C ASP A 257 -16.19 -5.95 6.88
N ASP A 258 -16.11 -5.04 7.87
CA ASP A 258 -16.96 -3.86 7.95
C ASP A 258 -16.54 -2.74 6.98
N ILE A 259 -15.30 -2.78 6.47
CA ILE A 259 -14.74 -1.76 5.57
C ILE A 259 -15.34 -1.97 4.18
N ALA A 260 -15.93 -0.92 3.61
CA ALA A 260 -16.52 -0.97 2.27
C ALA A 260 -15.47 -0.76 1.17
N ALA A 261 -14.56 0.18 1.38
CA ALA A 261 -13.45 0.48 0.49
C ALA A 261 -12.27 1.11 1.26
N VAL A 262 -11.11 1.20 0.61
CA VAL A 262 -9.91 1.85 1.13
C VAL A 262 -9.16 2.54 0.01
N ALA A 263 -8.82 3.81 0.20
CA ALA A 263 -7.83 4.52 -0.61
C ALA A 263 -6.40 4.14 -0.17
N VAL A 264 -5.58 3.71 -1.13
CA VAL A 264 -4.17 3.35 -0.93
C VAL A 264 -3.28 4.13 -1.87
N SER A 265 -2.00 4.25 -1.51
CA SER A 265 -0.94 4.84 -2.34
C SER A 265 0.33 4.02 -2.18
N ASP A 266 1.11 3.90 -3.26
CA ASP A 266 2.36 3.14 -3.24
C ASP A 266 3.53 3.93 -2.68
N ASP A 267 3.58 5.23 -2.96
CA ASP A 267 4.60 6.14 -2.47
C ASP A 267 4.05 7.56 -2.33
N VAL A 268 4.51 8.27 -1.30
CA VAL A 268 4.12 9.66 -1.03
C VAL A 268 5.35 10.49 -0.70
N ASP A 269 5.63 11.48 -1.54
CA ASP A 269 6.63 12.51 -1.32
C ASP A 269 5.94 13.79 -0.85
N HIS A 270 5.83 13.94 0.48
CA HIS A 270 5.25 15.14 1.10
C HIS A 270 6.05 16.42 0.81
N GLY A 271 7.36 16.32 0.51
CA GLY A 271 8.21 17.47 0.22
C GLY A 271 7.86 18.12 -1.12
N HIS A 272 7.46 17.30 -2.10
CA HIS A 272 7.04 17.76 -3.42
C HIS A 272 5.52 17.73 -3.62
N GLY A 273 4.75 17.24 -2.64
CA GLY A 273 3.30 17.11 -2.74
C GLY A 273 2.87 16.11 -3.80
N ILE A 274 3.58 14.98 -3.90
CA ILE A 274 3.33 13.95 -4.91
C ILE A 274 2.91 12.66 -4.23
N ALA A 275 1.82 12.05 -4.68
CA ALA A 275 1.40 10.70 -4.30
C ALA A 275 1.26 9.84 -5.58
N THR A 276 1.88 8.67 -5.59
CA THR A 276 1.91 7.77 -6.77
C THR A 276 1.26 6.41 -6.46
N GLY A 277 0.84 5.70 -7.51
CA GLY A 277 0.19 4.39 -7.37
C GLY A 277 -1.11 4.45 -6.56
N GLN A 278 -1.84 5.57 -6.62
CA GLN A 278 -3.06 5.75 -5.82
C GLN A 278 -4.22 4.90 -6.36
N ARG A 279 -4.89 4.14 -5.50
CA ARG A 279 -6.03 3.27 -5.85
C ARG A 279 -7.13 3.40 -4.82
N ILE A 280 -8.37 3.26 -5.26
CA ILE A 280 -9.52 3.01 -4.36
C ILE A 280 -9.84 1.53 -4.49
N VAL A 281 -9.84 0.78 -3.39
CA VAL A 281 -10.05 -0.68 -3.41
C VAL A 281 -11.33 -0.99 -2.65
N PHE A 282 -12.34 -1.52 -3.32
CA PHE A 282 -13.60 -1.98 -2.73
C PHE A 282 -13.48 -3.43 -2.23
N ASN A 283 -14.01 -3.66 -1.03
CA ASN A 283 -14.17 -4.98 -0.44
C ASN A 283 -15.15 -5.81 -1.28
N PRO A 284 -14.95 -7.15 -1.42
CA PRO A 284 -15.84 -7.97 -2.25
C PRO A 284 -17.30 -7.93 -1.81
N ALA A 285 -17.59 -7.71 -0.52
CA ALA A 285 -18.95 -7.63 -0.01
C ALA A 285 -19.64 -6.28 -0.31
N ALA A 286 -18.94 -5.31 -0.90
CA ALA A 286 -19.51 -3.99 -1.17
C ALA A 286 -20.63 -4.03 -2.22
N SER A 287 -20.49 -4.87 -3.25
CA SER A 287 -21.49 -4.97 -4.33
C SER A 287 -22.85 -5.48 -3.84
N GLU A 288 -22.87 -6.27 -2.78
CA GLU A 288 -24.10 -6.79 -2.17
C GLU A 288 -24.68 -5.85 -1.11
N ARG A 289 -23.82 -5.09 -0.41
CA ARG A 289 -24.22 -4.27 0.75
C ARG A 289 -24.64 -2.85 0.38
N LEU A 290 -24.03 -2.27 -0.65
CA LEU A 290 -24.20 -0.85 -0.98
C LEU A 290 -25.31 -0.67 -2.01
N ASP A 291 -26.31 0.14 -1.65
CA ASP A 291 -27.22 0.72 -2.63
C ASP A 291 -26.54 1.88 -3.39
N ASP A 292 -27.20 2.42 -4.41
CA ASP A 292 -26.63 3.48 -5.25
C ASP A 292 -26.19 4.73 -4.47
N THR A 293 -26.93 5.09 -3.41
CA THR A 293 -26.60 6.27 -2.60
C THR A 293 -25.38 6.01 -1.73
N SER A 294 -25.32 4.84 -1.10
CA SER A 294 -24.20 4.43 -0.24
C SER A 294 -22.94 4.19 -1.07
N ARG A 295 -23.06 3.61 -2.27
CA ARG A 295 -21.95 3.43 -3.22
C ARG A 295 -21.32 4.77 -3.61
N ARG A 296 -22.13 5.74 -4.02
CA ARG A 296 -21.64 7.10 -4.35
C ARG A 296 -21.02 7.80 -3.15
N THR A 297 -21.63 7.66 -1.97
CA THR A 297 -21.12 8.23 -0.72
C THR A 297 -19.73 7.69 -0.38
N VAL A 298 -19.56 6.36 -0.43
CA VAL A 298 -18.27 5.70 -0.19
C VAL A 298 -17.25 6.07 -1.27
N LEU A 299 -17.65 6.06 -2.55
CA LEU A 299 -16.75 6.44 -3.64
C LEU A 299 -16.23 7.89 -3.47
N ALA A 300 -17.11 8.82 -3.09
CA ALA A 300 -16.72 10.21 -2.82
C ALA A 300 -15.83 10.34 -1.58
N HIS A 301 -16.14 9.61 -0.50
CA HIS A 301 -15.28 9.53 0.68
C HIS A 301 -13.86 9.08 0.30
N GLU A 302 -13.70 7.96 -0.41
CA GLU A 302 -12.37 7.46 -0.78
C GLU A 302 -11.65 8.37 -1.79
N THR A 303 -12.41 9.06 -2.64
CA THR A 303 -11.84 10.04 -3.59
C THR A 303 -11.26 11.25 -2.86
N VAL A 304 -11.81 11.66 -1.71
CA VAL A 304 -11.19 12.69 -0.86
C VAL A 304 -9.81 12.25 -0.37
N HIS A 305 -9.66 10.99 0.05
CA HIS A 305 -8.35 10.47 0.47
C HIS A 305 -7.35 10.48 -0.68
N VAL A 306 -7.76 10.16 -1.91
CA VAL A 306 -6.91 10.30 -3.12
C VAL A 306 -6.54 11.77 -3.39
N ALA A 307 -7.50 12.68 -3.25
CA ALA A 307 -7.28 14.11 -3.48
C ALA A 307 -6.34 14.74 -2.44
N ALA A 308 -6.41 14.26 -1.19
CA ALA A 308 -5.67 14.80 -0.06
C ALA A 308 -4.32 14.12 0.18
N ARG A 309 -4.09 12.91 -0.35
CA ARG A 309 -2.98 12.03 0.05
C ARG A 309 -1.61 12.69 0.12
N ALA A 310 -1.28 13.52 -0.87
CA ALA A 310 0.01 14.21 -0.94
C ALA A 310 0.27 15.12 0.28
N GLY A 311 -0.79 15.75 0.81
CA GLY A 311 -0.72 16.66 1.96
C GLY A 311 -0.97 16.01 3.31
N THR A 312 -1.45 14.75 3.34
CA THR A 312 -1.85 14.07 4.59
C THR A 312 -0.72 13.24 5.15
N VAL A 313 -0.23 13.62 6.34
CA VAL A 313 0.87 12.95 7.04
C VAL A 313 0.34 11.99 8.11
N ASP A 314 0.96 10.82 8.23
CA ASP A 314 0.58 9.80 9.21
C ASP A 314 0.56 10.33 10.65
N GLY A 315 -0.44 9.89 11.42
CA GLY A 315 -0.65 10.33 12.81
C GLY A 315 -1.40 11.64 12.95
N SER A 316 -1.89 12.24 11.85
CA SER A 316 -2.85 13.35 11.92
C SER A 316 -4.15 12.93 12.61
N PRO A 317 -4.88 13.85 13.29
CA PRO A 317 -6.09 13.51 14.02
C PRO A 317 -7.16 12.87 13.12
N MET A 318 -7.60 11.65 13.47
CA MET A 318 -8.53 10.87 12.64
C MET A 318 -9.86 11.57 12.41
N TRP A 319 -10.35 12.33 13.40
CA TRP A 319 -11.62 13.06 13.28
C TRP A 319 -11.60 14.14 12.20
N VAL A 320 -10.42 14.69 11.88
CA VAL A 320 -10.26 15.63 10.77
C VAL A 320 -10.27 14.88 9.45
N LEU A 321 -9.48 13.80 9.37
CA LEU A 321 -9.31 13.03 8.13
C LEU A 321 -10.63 12.40 7.70
N GLU A 322 -11.24 11.61 8.59
CA GLU A 322 -12.45 10.85 8.31
C GLU A 322 -13.69 11.75 8.32
N GLY A 323 -13.76 12.71 9.23
CA GLY A 323 -14.91 13.62 9.32
C GLY A 323 -15.08 14.46 8.06
N PHE A 324 -13.98 14.94 7.47
CA PHE A 324 -14.00 15.67 6.21
C PHE A 324 -14.40 14.78 5.02
N ALA A 325 -13.83 13.58 4.94
CA ALA A 325 -14.16 12.61 3.89
C ALA A 325 -15.65 12.19 3.95
N ASP A 326 -16.18 11.89 5.13
CA ASP A 326 -17.61 11.60 5.32
C ASP A 326 -18.49 12.79 4.98
N TYR A 327 -18.08 14.01 5.35
CA TYR A 327 -18.84 15.22 5.04
C TYR A 327 -18.99 15.40 3.51
N VAL A 328 -17.90 15.26 2.76
CA VAL A 328 -17.92 15.30 1.30
C VAL A 328 -18.74 14.16 0.72
N GLY A 329 -18.57 12.94 1.24
CA GLY A 329 -19.31 11.76 0.78
C GLY A 329 -20.82 11.96 0.86
N HIS A 330 -21.32 12.44 2.01
CA HIS A 330 -22.74 12.71 2.17
C HIS A 330 -23.22 13.92 1.37
N ARG A 331 -22.41 14.98 1.25
CA ARG A 331 -22.74 16.15 0.44
C ARG A 331 -22.88 15.80 -1.04
N ALA A 332 -22.07 14.87 -1.55
CA ALA A 332 -22.10 14.45 -2.94
C ALA A 332 -23.41 13.75 -3.34
N THR A 333 -24.19 13.26 -2.37
CA THR A 333 -25.38 12.43 -2.64
C THR A 333 -26.67 12.95 -2.01
N ALA A 334 -26.59 13.77 -0.97
CA ALA A 334 -27.74 14.22 -0.22
C ALA A 334 -28.21 15.62 -0.65
N GLU A 335 -29.52 15.77 -0.89
CA GLU A 335 -30.15 17.08 -1.05
C GLU A 335 -30.11 17.88 0.27
N GLU A 336 -30.16 17.20 1.42
CA GLU A 336 -30.09 17.79 2.76
C GLU A 336 -29.31 16.89 3.73
N LEU A 337 -28.46 17.50 4.57
CA LEU A 337 -27.62 16.83 5.57
C LEU A 337 -28.36 16.65 6.91
N ASP A 338 -29.35 15.75 6.94
CA ASP A 338 -30.06 15.42 8.19
C ASP A 338 -29.21 14.52 9.11
N VAL A 339 -28.80 15.10 10.25
CA VAL A 339 -28.04 14.44 11.32
C VAL A 339 -28.71 13.13 11.77
N ARG A 340 -30.04 13.05 11.80
CA ARG A 340 -30.74 11.84 12.30
C ARG A 340 -30.57 10.65 11.36
N ARG A 341 -30.45 10.92 10.06
CA ARG A 341 -30.26 9.92 9.02
C ARG A 341 -28.80 9.53 8.87
N ILE A 342 -27.92 10.52 8.87
CA ILE A 342 -26.48 10.32 8.62
C ILE A 342 -25.76 9.82 9.88
N ALA A 343 -26.13 10.34 11.05
CA ALA A 343 -25.49 10.04 12.33
C ALA A 343 -26.47 9.42 13.35
N PRO A 344 -27.07 8.25 13.05
CA PRO A 344 -28.10 7.64 13.91
C PRO A 344 -27.56 7.16 15.26
N THR A 345 -26.31 6.71 15.35
CA THR A 345 -25.65 6.27 16.59
C THR A 345 -25.33 7.46 17.49
N LEU A 346 -24.75 8.53 16.94
CA LEU A 346 -24.56 9.80 17.64
C LEU A 346 -25.90 10.37 18.10
N THR A 347 -26.92 10.32 17.25
CA THR A 347 -28.28 10.76 17.62
C THR A 347 -28.82 10.00 18.83
N ARG A 348 -28.61 8.68 18.91
CA ARG A 348 -28.97 7.88 20.09
C ARG A 348 -28.18 8.29 21.33
N GLN A 349 -26.87 8.50 21.20
CA GLN A 349 -26.02 8.97 22.30
C GLN A 349 -26.49 10.32 22.83
N VAL A 350 -26.75 11.30 21.95
CA VAL A 350 -27.18 12.64 22.39
C VAL A 350 -28.49 12.58 23.17
N ARG A 351 -29.42 11.72 22.73
CA ARG A 351 -30.69 11.50 23.43
C ARG A 351 -30.53 10.83 24.78
N SER A 352 -29.57 9.91 24.94
CA SER A 352 -29.37 9.18 26.19
C SER A 352 -28.50 9.92 27.20
N SER A 353 -27.50 10.67 26.72
CA SER A 353 -26.35 11.12 27.52
C SER A 353 -26.02 12.60 27.36
N GLY A 354 -26.75 13.32 26.51
CA GLY A 354 -26.46 14.71 26.18
C GLY A 354 -25.44 14.88 25.05
N VAL A 355 -25.26 16.12 24.61
CA VAL A 355 -24.31 16.46 23.54
C VAL A 355 -22.87 16.14 23.98
N PRO A 356 -21.98 15.73 23.07
CA PRO A 356 -20.59 15.46 23.42
C PRO A 356 -19.88 16.72 23.92
N VAL A 357 -18.89 16.54 24.80
CA VAL A 357 -18.11 17.61 25.44
C VAL A 357 -16.60 17.50 25.16
N SER A 358 -16.22 16.65 24.22
CA SER A 358 -14.85 16.45 23.77
C SER A 358 -14.85 15.94 22.33
N LEU A 359 -13.75 16.17 21.62
CA LEU A 359 -13.49 15.55 20.32
C LEU A 359 -13.24 14.05 20.49
N PRO A 360 -13.54 13.20 19.48
CA PRO A 360 -13.24 11.77 19.55
C PRO A 360 -11.72 11.54 19.48
N ALA A 361 -11.23 10.54 20.22
CA ALA A 361 -9.82 10.17 20.20
C ALA A 361 -9.52 9.22 19.03
N ASP A 362 -8.28 9.20 18.52
CA ASP A 362 -7.90 8.34 17.39
C ASP A 362 -8.17 6.85 17.65
N GLY A 363 -8.00 6.39 18.89
CA GLY A 363 -8.30 5.02 19.28
C GLY A 363 -9.78 4.65 19.23
N ASP A 364 -10.69 5.63 19.10
CA ASP A 364 -12.13 5.41 19.04
C ASP A 364 -12.60 4.95 17.65
N PHE A 365 -11.79 5.15 16.60
CA PHE A 365 -12.09 4.78 15.21
C PHE A 365 -11.97 3.29 14.91
N THR A 366 -11.67 2.47 15.93
CA THR A 366 -11.58 1.02 15.84
C THR A 366 -12.47 0.33 16.88
N GLY A 367 -12.86 -0.91 16.60
CA GLY A 367 -13.70 -1.70 17.49
C GLY A 367 -15.12 -1.14 17.66
N GLU A 368 -15.76 -1.44 18.78
CA GLU A 368 -17.20 -1.16 19.01
C GLU A 368 -17.59 0.32 18.98
N ARG A 369 -16.63 1.23 19.19
CA ARG A 369 -16.86 2.69 19.18
C ARG A 369 -16.69 3.33 17.81
N SER A 370 -16.20 2.57 16.83
CA SER A 370 -15.84 3.09 15.50
C SER A 370 -16.99 3.82 14.82
N ALA A 371 -18.16 3.17 14.69
CA ALA A 371 -19.33 3.80 14.06
C ALA A 371 -19.72 5.14 14.71
N LEU A 372 -19.67 5.22 16.04
CA LEU A 372 -19.93 6.47 16.75
C LEU A 372 -18.84 7.52 16.50
N ALA A 373 -17.57 7.13 16.45
CA ALA A 373 -16.46 8.04 16.18
C ALA A 373 -16.55 8.68 14.79
N TYR A 374 -16.83 7.88 13.75
CA TYR A 374 -17.08 8.36 12.39
C TYR A 374 -18.27 9.32 12.32
N GLU A 375 -19.43 8.92 12.86
CA GLU A 375 -20.62 9.78 12.90
C GLU A 375 -20.38 11.09 13.68
N THR A 376 -19.57 11.03 14.74
CA THR A 376 -19.14 12.20 15.52
C THR A 376 -18.25 13.11 14.68
N ALA A 377 -17.23 12.56 14.03
CA ALA A 377 -16.30 13.28 13.18
C ALA A 377 -17.02 13.98 12.00
N TRP A 378 -17.92 13.27 11.32
CA TRP A 378 -18.78 13.84 10.30
C TRP A 378 -19.55 15.06 10.83
N SER A 379 -20.14 14.95 12.03
CA SER A 379 -20.93 16.05 12.59
C SER A 379 -20.08 17.28 12.95
N ILE A 380 -18.80 17.09 13.27
CA ILE A 380 -17.84 18.18 13.53
C ILE A 380 -17.50 18.89 12.22
N ALA A 381 -17.26 18.14 11.14
CA ALA A 381 -17.03 18.71 9.81
C ALA A 381 -18.29 19.45 9.30
N ALA A 382 -19.47 18.88 9.50
CA ALA A 382 -20.74 19.51 9.15
C ALA A 382 -20.98 20.81 9.94
N TYR A 383 -20.71 20.83 11.25
CA TYR A 383 -20.76 22.05 12.05
C TYR A 383 -19.75 23.09 11.56
N THR A 384 -18.52 22.66 11.27
CA THR A 384 -17.48 23.58 10.79
C THR A 384 -17.89 24.25 9.47
N ALA A 385 -18.45 23.46 8.55
CA ALA A 385 -18.99 23.97 7.29
C ALA A 385 -20.18 24.93 7.48
N ASP A 386 -21.12 24.60 8.38
CA ASP A 386 -22.33 25.40 8.61
C ASP A 386 -22.04 26.74 9.30
N GLU A 387 -21.14 26.74 10.29
CA GLU A 387 -20.83 27.93 11.10
C GLU A 387 -19.71 28.79 10.48
N PHE A 388 -18.66 28.17 9.95
CA PHE A 388 -17.46 28.87 9.48
C PHE A 388 -17.27 28.84 7.95
N GLY A 389 -18.06 28.04 7.25
CA GLY A 389 -18.00 27.90 5.79
C GLY A 389 -17.02 26.83 5.30
N HIS A 390 -17.22 26.44 4.04
CA HIS A 390 -16.44 25.40 3.35
C HIS A 390 -14.93 25.71 3.27
N ASP A 391 -14.56 26.95 2.93
CA ASP A 391 -13.15 27.34 2.82
C ASP A 391 -12.40 27.15 4.15
N ARG A 392 -13.07 27.43 5.26
CA ARG A 392 -12.50 27.25 6.61
C ARG A 392 -12.42 25.78 7.00
N LEU A 393 -13.39 24.95 6.62
CA LEU A 393 -13.32 23.50 6.79
C LEU A 393 -12.11 22.91 6.04
N VAL A 394 -11.89 23.31 4.77
CA VAL A 394 -10.75 22.84 3.97
C VAL A 394 -9.43 23.33 4.55
N ALA A 395 -9.37 24.59 5.00
CA ALA A 395 -8.18 25.14 5.66
C ALA A 395 -7.87 24.40 6.97
N LEU A 396 -8.89 24.08 7.77
CA LEU A 396 -8.75 23.29 9.00
C LEU A 396 -8.19 21.90 8.70
N TYR A 397 -8.72 21.22 7.68
CA TYR A 397 -8.18 19.93 7.23
C TYR A 397 -6.69 20.05 6.91
N ARG A 398 -6.32 21.00 6.03
CA ARG A 398 -4.93 21.18 5.58
C ARG A 398 -3.98 21.50 6.73
N ALA A 399 -4.41 22.26 7.73
CA ALA A 399 -3.58 22.61 8.88
C ALA A 399 -3.36 21.43 9.84
N LEU A 400 -4.37 20.58 10.03
CA LEU A 400 -4.31 19.46 10.97
C LEU A 400 -3.88 18.13 10.33
N ALA A 401 -3.97 17.98 9.01
CA ALA A 401 -3.48 16.83 8.25
C ALA A 401 -1.93 16.80 8.11
N ALA A 402 -1.20 17.56 8.94
CA ALA A 402 0.24 17.72 8.91
C ALA A 402 0.96 16.91 10.00
N GLY A 403 0.40 15.74 10.37
CA GLY A 403 0.93 14.82 11.37
C GLY A 403 0.35 15.06 12.76
N PRO A 404 0.89 14.39 13.80
CA PRO A 404 0.36 14.47 15.16
C PRO A 404 0.13 15.91 15.63
N ALA A 405 -1.05 16.15 16.20
CA ALA A 405 -1.41 17.42 16.79
C ALA A 405 -1.47 17.31 18.31
N THR A 406 -0.76 18.19 19.00
CA THR A 406 -0.94 18.39 20.44
C THR A 406 -2.16 19.26 20.69
N ASP A 407 -2.68 19.26 21.92
CA ASP A 407 -3.78 20.13 22.31
C ASP A 407 -3.46 21.62 22.05
N GLU A 408 -2.21 22.05 22.26
CA GLU A 408 -1.78 23.41 21.97
C GLU A 408 -1.80 23.73 20.47
N LYS A 409 -1.32 22.81 19.62
CA LYS A 409 -1.37 22.99 18.16
C LYS A 409 -2.82 23.06 17.67
N LEU A 410 -3.69 22.22 18.21
CA LEU A 410 -5.12 22.25 17.89
C LEU A 410 -5.73 23.61 18.26
N ASP A 411 -5.48 24.09 19.47
CA ASP A 411 -6.00 25.36 19.97
C ASP A 411 -5.51 26.57 19.15
N ASP A 412 -4.21 26.58 18.81
CA ASP A 412 -3.61 27.60 17.95
C ASP A 412 -4.28 27.63 16.56
N VAL A 413 -4.49 26.45 15.95
CA VAL A 413 -5.10 26.33 14.62
C VAL A 413 -6.57 26.78 14.65
N LEU A 414 -7.34 26.38 15.65
CA LEU A 414 -8.74 26.81 15.79
C LEU A 414 -8.83 28.32 16.02
N THR A 415 -7.95 28.88 16.85
CA THR A 415 -7.91 30.32 17.11
C THR A 415 -7.55 31.11 15.86
N GLU A 416 -6.52 30.68 15.11
CA GLU A 416 -6.07 31.37 13.90
C GLU A 416 -7.09 31.28 12.76
N LEU A 417 -7.68 30.10 12.53
CA LEU A 417 -8.53 29.86 11.37
C LEU A 417 -10.00 30.20 11.63
N LEU A 418 -10.51 29.87 12.82
CA LEU A 418 -11.93 29.95 13.13
C LEU A 418 -12.23 31.09 14.13
N GLY A 419 -11.21 31.63 14.81
CA GLY A 419 -11.37 32.71 15.79
C GLY A 419 -11.97 32.25 17.11
N VAL A 420 -11.91 30.95 17.42
CA VAL A 420 -12.40 30.33 18.65
C VAL A 420 -11.34 29.39 19.21
N ASP A 421 -11.28 29.28 20.54
CA ASP A 421 -10.44 28.27 21.18
C ASP A 421 -11.10 26.87 21.11
N THR A 422 -10.38 25.83 21.55
CA THR A 422 -10.86 24.45 21.52
C THR A 422 -12.13 24.24 22.36
N THR A 423 -12.22 24.93 23.50
CA THR A 423 -13.38 24.83 24.40
C THR A 423 -14.61 25.45 23.74
N GLU A 424 -14.46 26.66 23.20
CA GLU A 424 -15.51 27.38 22.47
C GLU A 424 -15.97 26.60 21.24
N PHE A 425 -15.04 25.96 20.51
CA PHE A 425 -15.35 25.13 19.35
C PHE A 425 -16.22 23.92 19.73
N VAL A 426 -15.83 23.17 20.76
CA VAL A 426 -16.57 21.99 21.24
C VAL A 426 -17.95 22.38 21.80
N GLU A 427 -18.04 23.47 22.56
CA GLU A 427 -19.31 23.98 23.07
C GLU A 427 -20.24 24.47 21.94
N GLY A 428 -19.67 25.12 20.92
CA GLY A 428 -20.39 25.56 19.73
C GLY A 428 -20.97 24.39 18.93
N TRP A 429 -20.15 23.38 18.66
CA TRP A 429 -20.57 22.14 18.02
C TRP A 429 -21.67 21.42 18.81
N GLY A 430 -21.52 21.31 20.14
CA GLY A 430 -22.53 20.73 21.01
C GLY A 430 -23.87 21.47 20.93
N ARG A 431 -23.86 22.81 20.92
CA ARG A 431 -25.07 23.63 20.73
C ARG A 431 -25.70 23.39 19.36
N TRP A 432 -24.90 23.38 18.30
CA TRP A 432 -25.34 23.12 16.93
C TRP A 432 -26.04 21.77 16.80
N LEU A 433 -25.38 20.70 17.29
CA LEU A 433 -25.90 19.34 17.26
C LEU A 433 -27.21 19.22 18.06
N GLY A 434 -27.23 19.83 19.25
CA GLY A 434 -28.43 19.88 20.08
C GLY A 434 -29.59 20.66 19.44
N GLY A 435 -29.31 21.66 18.61
CA GLY A 435 -30.32 22.40 17.82
C GLY A 435 -30.89 21.54 16.69
N ARG A 436 -30.01 20.98 15.85
CA ARG A 436 -30.38 20.10 14.72
C ARG A 436 -31.23 18.90 15.14
N LEU A 437 -31.00 18.38 16.35
CA LEU A 437 -31.76 17.25 16.89
C LEU A 437 -33.08 17.65 17.58
N ARG A 438 -33.23 18.90 18.03
CA ARG A 438 -34.45 19.44 18.66
C ARG A 438 -35.48 19.93 17.64
N ASP A 439 -35.03 20.50 16.54
CA ASP A 439 -35.90 21.09 15.52
C ASP A 439 -36.51 20.00 14.63
N THR A 440 -37.60 19.38 15.10
CA THR A 440 -38.76 18.84 14.33
C THR A 440 -39.70 18.09 15.29
N HIS A 441 -40.87 18.68 15.52
CA HIS A 441 -42.06 18.00 16.03
C HIS A 441 -43.09 17.87 14.90
#